data_AF-A0A359HIL0-F1
#
_entry.id   AF-A0A359HIL0-F1
#
_cell.length_a   1.000
_cell.length_b   1.000
_cell.length_c   1.000
_cell.angle_alpha   90.00
_cell.angle_beta   90.00
_cell.angle_gamma   90.00
#
_symmetry.space_group_name_H-M   'P 1'
#
loop_
_entity.id
_entity.type
_entity.pdbx_description
1 polymer ?
#
loop_
_entity_poly.entity_id
_entity_poly.type
_entity_poly.pdbx_seq_one_letter_code
_entity_poly.pdbx_strand_id
1 'polypeptide(L)'
;MKFRAPLSVAIAIGVGIIVLLGYFFGANSAGQPTILGILRDYFLQGAVVVAGMALLVGVFNLTSAHAKKIRQGGGALYSLVTVLALAITLVIGTFDLVMTYLSGEPGLTWTRWIFENIQLPIETSLMAVLVVSLTYAATRLLSRRLNFMSAVFAGFVFILLVTSIPALAAQLGPIADIRSWIMSVPAVGGARGLLLGVALGTIATGIRILVGVDRPYGG
;
A
#
# COMPACT_ATOMS: atom_id res chain seq x y z
N MET A 1 31.69 -16.57 -2.74
CA MET A 1 30.65 -15.52 -2.75
C MET A 1 29.42 -16.07 -3.46
N LYS A 2 28.24 -16.10 -2.83
CA LYS A 2 27.03 -16.72 -3.39
C LYS A 2 26.38 -15.80 -4.45
N PHE A 3 26.73 -15.98 -5.72
CA PHE A 3 26.21 -15.22 -6.88
C PHE A 3 24.69 -15.33 -7.14
N ARG A 4 23.96 -16.15 -6.39
CA ARG A 4 22.50 -16.32 -6.57
C ARG A 4 21.70 -15.09 -6.15
N ALA A 5 22.11 -14.41 -5.08
CA ALA A 5 21.42 -13.21 -4.58
C ALA A 5 21.43 -12.03 -5.57
N PRO A 6 22.57 -11.61 -6.17
CA PRO A 6 22.58 -10.50 -7.12
C PRO A 6 21.81 -10.84 -8.42
N LEU A 7 21.83 -12.10 -8.85
CA LEU A 7 21.08 -12.52 -10.04
C LEU A 7 19.56 -12.43 -9.82
N SER A 8 19.04 -12.92 -8.70
CA SER A 8 17.62 -12.81 -8.36
C SER A 8 17.16 -11.36 -8.27
N VAL A 9 17.97 -10.48 -7.68
CA VAL A 9 17.68 -9.05 -7.57
C VAL A 9 17.69 -8.38 -8.95
N ALA A 10 18.67 -8.68 -9.80
CA ALA A 10 18.73 -8.15 -11.16
C ALA A 10 17.53 -8.58 -12.00
N ILE A 11 17.09 -9.84 -11.88
CA ILE A 11 15.88 -10.35 -12.56
C ILE A 11 14.64 -9.62 -12.05
N ALA A 12 14.48 -9.46 -10.73
CA ALA A 12 13.32 -8.77 -10.14
C ALA A 12 13.26 -7.30 -10.60
N ILE A 13 14.39 -6.61 -10.62
CA ILE A 13 14.50 -5.23 -11.13
C ILE A 13 14.15 -5.19 -12.63
N GLY A 14 14.70 -6.11 -13.43
CA GLY A 14 14.44 -6.20 -14.86
C GLY A 14 12.96 -6.41 -15.18
N VAL A 15 12.31 -7.36 -14.50
CA VAL A 15 10.87 -7.62 -14.63
C VAL A 15 10.06 -6.40 -14.19
N GLY A 16 10.44 -5.76 -13.07
CA GLY A 16 9.78 -4.54 -12.60
C GLY A 16 9.86 -3.38 -13.60
N ILE A 17 11.01 -3.19 -14.24
CA ILE A 17 11.20 -2.19 -15.30
C ILE A 17 10.32 -2.52 -16.52
N ILE A 18 10.25 -3.78 -16.95
CA ILE A 18 9.41 -4.20 -18.07
C ILE A 18 7.94 -3.93 -17.78
N VAL A 19 7.45 -4.29 -16.58
CA VAL A 19 6.06 -4.03 -16.15
C VAL A 19 5.78 -2.53 -16.10
N LEU A 20 6.70 -1.72 -15.56
CA LEU A 20 6.57 -0.27 -15.50
C LEU A 20 6.48 0.34 -16.90
N LEU A 21 7.39 -0.05 -17.81
CA LEU A 21 7.37 0.41 -19.20
C LEU A 21 6.08 -0.04 -19.91
N GLY A 22 5.52 -1.20 -19.57
CA GLY A 22 4.21 -1.63 -20.06
C GLY A 22 3.02 -0.80 -19.56
N TYR A 23 3.14 -0.04 -18.47
CA TYR A 23 2.09 0.92 -18.09
C TYR A 23 2.13 2.20 -18.95
N PHE A 24 3.33 2.66 -19.33
CA PHE A 24 3.50 3.88 -20.12
C PHE A 24 3.39 3.65 -21.63
N PHE A 25 3.91 2.52 -22.11
CA PHE A 25 4.04 2.22 -23.54
C PHE A 25 3.29 0.94 -23.95
N GLY A 26 2.45 0.39 -23.07
CA GLY A 26 1.75 -0.88 -23.29
C GLY A 26 0.61 -0.82 -24.31
N ALA A 27 0.14 0.37 -24.66
CA ALA A 27 -0.86 0.59 -25.70
C ALA A 27 -0.36 1.68 -26.66
N ASN A 28 -0.54 1.47 -27.97
CA ASN A 28 -0.26 2.49 -28.97
C ASN A 28 -1.38 3.55 -29.02
N SER A 29 -1.20 4.60 -29.81
CA SER A 29 -2.18 5.69 -29.97
C SER A 29 -3.55 5.22 -30.50
N ALA A 30 -3.62 4.02 -31.07
CA ALA A 30 -4.84 3.37 -31.54
C ALA A 30 -5.46 2.40 -30.50
N GLY A 31 -4.89 2.32 -29.29
CA GLY A 31 -5.35 1.46 -28.20
C GLY A 31 -4.96 -0.02 -28.33
N GLN A 32 -4.15 -0.38 -29.32
CA GLN A 32 -3.70 -1.76 -29.52
C GLN A 32 -2.52 -2.09 -28.59
N PRO A 33 -2.47 -3.31 -28.03
CA PRO A 33 -1.42 -3.71 -27.10
C PRO A 33 -0.07 -3.83 -27.81
N THR A 34 0.97 -3.25 -27.22
CA THR A 34 2.35 -3.43 -27.66
C THR A 34 2.98 -4.66 -27.01
N ILE A 35 4.19 -5.05 -27.44
CA ILE A 35 4.95 -6.15 -26.80
C ILE A 35 5.14 -5.92 -25.29
N LEU A 36 5.32 -4.65 -24.88
CA LEU A 36 5.45 -4.26 -23.47
C LEU A 36 4.12 -4.44 -22.72
N GLY A 37 2.99 -4.18 -23.37
CA GLY A 37 1.66 -4.42 -22.81
C GLY A 37 1.42 -5.92 -22.58
N ILE A 38 1.75 -6.76 -23.56
CA ILE A 38 1.62 -8.21 -23.48
C ILE A 38 2.51 -8.78 -22.35
N LEU A 39 3.77 -8.35 -22.29
CA LEU A 39 4.70 -8.77 -21.23
C LEU A 39 4.23 -8.33 -19.85
N ARG A 40 3.75 -7.08 -19.71
CA ARG A 40 3.16 -6.57 -18.46
C ARG A 40 2.02 -7.48 -18.02
N ASP A 41 1.07 -7.77 -18.90
CA ASP A 41 -0.11 -8.55 -18.54
C ASP A 41 0.27 -9.99 -18.16
N TYR A 42 1.22 -10.60 -18.88
CA TYR A 42 1.76 -11.92 -18.54
C TYR A 42 2.42 -11.95 -17.15
N PHE A 43 3.29 -10.98 -16.85
CA PHE A 43 3.95 -10.91 -15.54
C PHE A 43 2.97 -10.58 -14.42
N LEU A 44 2.01 -9.69 -14.65
CA LEU A 44 0.97 -9.36 -13.67
C LEU A 44 0.08 -10.56 -13.37
N GLN A 45 -0.31 -11.32 -14.39
CA GLN A 45 -1.10 -12.53 -14.19
C GLN A 45 -0.33 -13.56 -13.35
N GLY A 46 0.96 -13.77 -13.64
CA GLY A 46 1.83 -14.62 -12.83
C GLY A 46 1.96 -14.10 -11.38
N ALA A 47 2.13 -12.79 -11.21
CA ALA A 47 2.21 -12.16 -9.90
C ALA A 47 0.92 -12.36 -9.09
N VAL A 48 -0.26 -12.29 -9.72
CA VAL A 48 -1.55 -12.55 -9.07
C VAL A 48 -1.65 -14.00 -8.59
N VAL A 49 -1.21 -14.98 -9.39
CA VAL A 49 -1.21 -16.39 -9.00
C VAL A 49 -0.27 -16.62 -7.81
N VAL A 50 0.95 -16.08 -7.87
CA VAL A 50 1.92 -16.19 -6.77
C VAL A 50 1.42 -15.48 -5.52
N ALA A 51 0.81 -14.30 -5.65
CA ALA A 51 0.20 -13.58 -4.53
C ALA A 51 -0.94 -14.38 -3.90
N GLY A 52 -1.79 -15.02 -4.69
CA GLY A 52 -2.82 -15.93 -4.20
C GLY A 52 -2.25 -17.09 -3.37
N MET A 53 -1.18 -17.72 -3.87
CA MET A 53 -0.48 -18.77 -3.12
C MET A 53 0.19 -18.24 -1.84
N ALA A 54 0.79 -17.04 -1.90
CA ALA A 54 1.39 -16.40 -0.74
C ALA A 54 0.35 -16.06 0.33
N LEU A 55 -0.86 -15.65 -0.05
CA LEU A 55 -1.97 -15.44 0.89
C LEU A 55 -2.35 -16.73 1.61
N LEU A 56 -2.44 -17.87 0.91
CA LEU A 56 -2.71 -19.17 1.54
C LEU A 56 -1.61 -19.55 2.54
N VAL A 57 -0.34 -19.39 2.16
CA VAL A 57 0.79 -19.60 3.06
C VAL A 57 0.71 -18.66 4.27
N GLY A 58 0.32 -17.41 4.05
CA GLY A 58 0.11 -16.41 5.11
C GLY A 58 -0.98 -16.81 6.10
N VAL A 59 -2.13 -17.28 5.62
CA VAL A 59 -3.25 -17.78 6.45
C VAL A 59 -2.80 -19.00 7.27
N PHE A 60 -2.09 -19.95 6.65
CA PHE A 60 -1.55 -21.12 7.33
C PHE A 60 -0.52 -20.74 8.41
N ASN A 61 0.38 -19.82 8.08
CA ASN A 61 1.40 -19.32 9.01
C ASN A 61 0.77 -18.59 10.20
N LEU A 62 -0.22 -17.72 9.96
CA LEU A 62 -0.95 -17.02 11.01
C LEU A 62 -1.64 -18.02 11.95
N THR A 63 -2.40 -18.96 11.38
CA THR A 63 -3.13 -19.96 12.16
C THR A 63 -2.20 -20.84 12.97
N SER A 64 -1.10 -21.34 12.37
CA SER A 64 -0.14 -22.21 13.06
C SER A 64 0.61 -21.49 14.18
N ALA A 65 1.06 -20.26 13.95
CA ALA A 65 1.75 -19.45 14.95
C ALA A 65 0.83 -19.15 16.15
N HIS A 66 -0.42 -18.77 15.89
CA HIS A 66 -1.38 -18.46 16.93
C HIS A 66 -1.91 -19.70 17.66
N ALA A 67 -2.08 -20.83 16.97
CA ALA A 67 -2.43 -22.11 17.61
C ALA A 67 -1.33 -22.58 18.57
N LYS A 68 -0.06 -22.45 18.17
CA LYS A 68 1.09 -22.74 19.05
C LYS A 68 1.08 -21.83 20.28
N LYS A 69 0.85 -20.53 20.09
CA LYS A 69 0.79 -19.54 21.19
C LYS A 69 -0.33 -19.83 22.19
N ILE A 70 -1.50 -20.27 21.72
CA ILE A 70 -2.61 -20.70 22.59
C ILE A 70 -2.19 -21.91 23.45
N ARG A 71 -1.56 -22.92 22.83
CA ARG A 71 -1.09 -24.12 23.55
C ARG A 71 -0.03 -23.82 24.61
N GLN A 72 0.76 -22.76 24.40
CA GLN A 72 1.85 -22.36 25.29
C GLN A 72 1.42 -21.36 26.38
N GLY A 73 0.14 -20.97 26.45
CA GLY A 73 -0.43 -20.13 27.51
C GLY A 73 -0.06 -18.63 27.46
N GLY A 74 1.00 -18.25 26.76
CA GLY A 74 1.44 -16.85 26.66
C GLY A 74 0.53 -16.00 25.75
N GLY A 75 -0.42 -15.26 26.34
CA GLY A 75 -1.31 -14.35 25.59
C GLY A 75 -2.37 -15.07 24.75
N ALA A 76 -2.88 -16.19 25.25
CA ALA A 76 -3.83 -17.06 24.55
C ALA A 76 -5.12 -16.35 24.13
N LEU A 77 -5.62 -15.39 24.93
CA LEU A 77 -6.85 -14.63 24.61
C LEU A 77 -6.72 -13.84 23.31
N TYR A 78 -5.67 -13.01 23.16
CA TYR A 78 -5.44 -12.24 21.94
C TYR A 78 -5.26 -13.15 20.72
N SER A 79 -4.54 -14.26 20.93
CA SER A 79 -4.31 -15.26 19.88
C SER A 79 -5.61 -15.93 19.43
N LEU A 80 -6.50 -16.23 20.36
CA LEU A 80 -7.82 -16.79 20.09
C LEU A 80 -8.70 -15.79 19.32
N VAL A 81 -8.71 -14.52 19.73
CA VAL A 81 -9.45 -13.47 19.04
C VAL A 81 -8.99 -13.34 17.58
N THR A 82 -7.67 -13.38 17.32
CA THR A 82 -7.13 -13.33 15.95
C THR A 82 -7.59 -14.51 15.10
N VAL A 83 -7.51 -15.74 15.63
CA VAL A 83 -7.91 -16.94 14.90
C VAL A 83 -9.43 -16.95 14.64
N LEU A 84 -10.23 -16.52 15.61
CA LEU A 84 -11.68 -16.40 15.44
C LEU A 84 -12.02 -15.32 14.40
N ALA A 85 -11.38 -14.15 14.46
CA ALA A 85 -11.59 -13.09 13.48
C ALA A 85 -11.23 -13.54 12.05
N LEU A 86 -10.13 -14.27 11.88
CA LEU A 86 -9.75 -14.90 10.61
C LEU A 86 -10.85 -15.85 10.12
N ALA A 87 -11.32 -16.75 10.99
CA ALA A 87 -12.34 -17.74 10.64
C ALA A 87 -13.67 -17.06 10.25
N ILE A 88 -14.12 -16.08 11.03
CA ILE A 88 -15.34 -15.30 10.75
C ILE A 88 -15.21 -14.58 9.40
N THR A 89 -14.08 -13.92 9.14
CA THR A 89 -13.87 -13.18 7.89
C THR A 89 -13.86 -14.13 6.67
N LEU A 90 -13.23 -15.30 6.79
CA LEU A 90 -13.24 -16.32 5.73
C LEU A 90 -14.65 -16.87 5.47
N VAL A 91 -15.41 -17.16 6.52
CA VAL A 91 -16.79 -17.65 6.40
C VAL A 91 -17.67 -16.59 5.74
N ILE A 92 -17.57 -15.33 6.17
CA ILE A 92 -18.34 -14.23 5.59
C ILE A 92 -17.98 -13.98 4.13
N GLY A 93 -16.68 -13.93 3.81
CA GLY A 93 -16.22 -13.72 2.44
C GLY A 93 -16.63 -14.86 1.50
N THR A 94 -16.51 -16.11 1.94
CA THR A 94 -16.96 -17.27 1.14
C THR A 94 -18.46 -17.32 0.98
N PHE A 95 -19.22 -16.95 2.02
CA PHE A 95 -20.68 -16.83 1.95
C PHE A 95 -21.13 -15.78 0.91
N ASP A 96 -20.54 -14.57 0.93
CA ASP A 96 -20.84 -13.53 -0.05
C ASP A 96 -20.48 -13.95 -1.48
N LEU A 97 -19.36 -14.64 -1.66
CA LEU A 97 -18.95 -15.17 -2.97
C LEU A 97 -19.93 -16.21 -3.49
N VAL A 98 -20.37 -17.15 -2.64
CA VAL A 98 -21.37 -18.16 -2.99
C VAL A 98 -22.70 -17.50 -3.30
N MET A 99 -23.15 -16.54 -2.49
CA MET A 99 -24.39 -15.82 -2.73
C MET A 99 -24.36 -15.02 -4.03
N THR A 100 -23.25 -14.34 -4.33
CA THR A 100 -23.05 -13.63 -5.60
C THR A 100 -23.12 -14.58 -6.79
N TYR A 101 -22.52 -15.76 -6.68
CA TYR A 101 -22.58 -16.77 -7.75
C TYR A 101 -24.00 -17.32 -7.95
N LEU A 102 -24.76 -17.52 -6.87
CA LEU A 102 -26.12 -18.05 -6.91
C LEU A 102 -27.18 -17.02 -7.36
N SER A 103 -27.04 -15.77 -6.94
CA SER A 103 -27.98 -14.69 -7.27
C SER A 103 -27.74 -14.09 -8.66
N GLY A 104 -26.52 -14.24 -9.21
CA GLY A 104 -26.09 -13.58 -10.45
C GLY A 104 -25.88 -12.08 -10.31
N GLU A 105 -26.17 -11.51 -9.14
CA GLU A 105 -26.02 -10.10 -8.83
C GLU A 105 -24.77 -9.89 -7.97
N PRO A 106 -23.81 -9.04 -8.39
CA PRO A 106 -22.63 -8.71 -7.59
C PRO A 106 -23.02 -8.10 -6.23
N GLY A 107 -22.88 -8.86 -5.14
CA GLY A 107 -23.31 -8.46 -3.82
C GLY A 107 -22.36 -8.90 -2.71
N LEU A 108 -21.34 -8.09 -2.44
CA LEU A 108 -20.41 -8.30 -1.31
C LEU A 108 -20.91 -7.60 -0.03
N THR A 109 -22.17 -7.81 0.34
CA THR A 109 -22.85 -7.01 1.39
C THR A 109 -22.13 -7.11 2.74
N TRP A 110 -21.83 -8.32 3.20
CA TRP A 110 -21.25 -8.53 4.52
C TRP A 110 -19.75 -8.22 4.55
N THR A 111 -19.05 -8.56 3.48
CA THR A 111 -17.64 -8.23 3.28
C THR A 111 -17.44 -6.72 3.24
N ARG A 112 -18.33 -5.99 2.55
CA ARG A 112 -18.34 -4.53 2.52
C ARG A 112 -18.63 -3.94 3.89
N TRP A 113 -19.57 -4.51 4.64
CA TRP A 113 -19.85 -4.05 6.00
C TRP A 113 -18.61 -4.16 6.89
N ILE A 114 -17.86 -5.27 6.85
CA ILE A 114 -16.59 -5.43 7.58
C ILE A 114 -15.60 -4.36 7.14
N PHE A 115 -15.46 -4.14 5.84
CA PHE A 115 -14.55 -3.12 5.31
C PHE A 115 -14.90 -1.72 5.82
N GLU A 116 -16.17 -1.30 5.70
CA GLU A 116 -16.62 0.06 6.04
C GLU A 116 -16.65 0.31 7.56
N ASN A 117 -16.88 -0.72 8.38
CA ASN A 117 -17.05 -0.56 9.83
C ASN A 117 -15.84 -0.98 10.66
N ILE A 118 -14.90 -1.75 10.11
CA ILE A 118 -13.72 -2.23 10.83
C ILE A 118 -12.44 -1.74 10.16
N GLN A 119 -12.23 -2.07 8.89
CA GLN A 119 -10.98 -1.75 8.20
C GLN A 119 -10.82 -0.24 7.96
N LEU A 120 -11.83 0.39 7.35
CA LEU A 120 -11.80 1.80 6.97
C LEU A 120 -11.64 2.73 8.20
N PRO A 121 -12.32 2.51 9.35
CA PRO A 121 -12.08 3.30 10.55
C PRO A 121 -10.65 3.15 11.13
N ILE A 122 -10.07 1.95 11.06
CA ILE A 122 -8.69 1.72 11.51
C ILE A 122 -7.70 2.46 10.60
N GLU A 123 -7.88 2.35 9.28
CA GLU A 123 -7.05 3.06 8.29
C GLU A 123 -7.15 4.57 8.45
N THR A 124 -8.36 5.11 8.61
CA THR A 124 -8.57 6.55 8.80
C THR A 124 -7.98 7.04 10.13
N SER A 125 -8.04 6.25 11.19
CA SER A 125 -7.40 6.57 12.47
C SER A 125 -5.86 6.61 12.35
N LEU A 126 -5.26 5.65 11.63
CA LEU A 126 -3.82 5.67 11.36
C LEU A 126 -3.42 6.88 10.50
N MET A 127 -4.22 7.21 9.48
CA MET A 127 -4.01 8.42 8.69
C MET A 127 -4.14 9.68 9.55
N ALA A 128 -5.08 9.74 10.49
CA ALA A 128 -5.22 10.86 11.41
C ALA A 128 -3.98 11.03 12.31
N VAL A 129 -3.44 9.93 12.85
CA VAL A 129 -2.18 9.96 13.62
C VAL A 129 -1.02 10.45 12.76
N LEU A 130 -0.93 9.99 11.50
CA LEU A 130 0.09 10.47 10.56
C LEU A 130 -0.04 11.97 10.31
N VAL A 131 -1.25 12.47 10.04
CA VAL A 131 -1.52 13.90 9.85
C VAL A 131 -1.06 14.69 11.07
N VAL A 132 -1.45 14.30 12.29
CA VAL A 132 -1.02 14.98 13.52
C VAL A 132 0.50 14.99 13.66
N SER A 133 1.16 13.86 13.39
CA SER A 133 2.63 13.75 13.47
C SER A 133 3.34 14.65 12.45
N LEU A 134 2.82 14.73 11.22
CA LEU A 134 3.34 15.57 10.15
C LEU A 134 3.10 17.04 10.43
N THR A 135 1.93 17.41 10.96
CA THR A 135 1.64 18.77 11.41
C THR A 135 2.58 19.19 12.54
N TYR A 136 2.83 18.32 13.52
CA TYR A 136 3.82 18.60 14.57
C TYR A 136 5.24 18.76 14.00
N ALA A 137 5.64 17.88 13.07
CA ALA A 137 6.94 17.99 12.40
C ALA A 137 7.07 19.30 11.61
N ALA A 138 6.01 19.70 10.89
CA ALA A 138 5.95 20.94 10.14
C ALA A 138 6.04 22.18 11.04
N THR A 139 5.31 22.23 12.14
CA THR A 139 5.38 23.35 13.11
C THR A 139 6.76 23.42 13.78
N ARG A 140 7.36 22.26 14.12
CA ARG A 140 8.73 22.19 14.63
C ARG A 140 9.77 22.67 13.62
N LEU A 141 9.58 22.34 12.33
CA LEU A 141 10.45 22.77 11.25
C LEU A 141 10.37 24.30 11.04
N LEU A 142 9.18 24.88 11.17
CA LEU A 142 8.94 26.31 10.96
C LEU A 142 9.29 27.19 12.17
N SER A 143 9.24 26.63 13.38
CA SER A 143 9.63 27.33 14.62
C SER A 143 11.15 27.38 14.86
N ARG A 144 11.95 26.61 14.12
CA ARG A 144 13.42 26.73 14.09
C ARG A 144 13.84 27.84 13.10
N ARG A 145 15.12 28.23 13.10
CA ARG A 145 15.63 29.28 12.17
C ARG A 145 15.14 29.00 10.75
N LEU A 146 14.41 29.97 10.18
CA LEU A 146 13.87 29.91 8.82
C LEU A 146 15.03 29.78 7.83
N ASN A 147 15.28 28.55 7.38
CA ASN A 147 16.14 28.30 6.25
C ASN A 147 15.30 28.41 4.96
N PHE A 148 15.98 28.54 3.82
CA PHE A 148 15.32 28.67 2.52
C PHE A 148 14.31 27.54 2.25
N MET A 149 14.64 26.31 2.65
CA MET A 149 13.76 25.15 2.49
C MET A 149 12.49 25.21 3.34
N SER A 150 12.57 25.67 4.59
CA SER A 150 11.41 25.89 5.46
C SER A 150 10.51 26.98 4.91
N ALA A 151 11.08 28.05 4.32
CA ALA A 151 10.32 29.11 3.67
C ALA A 151 9.58 28.61 2.42
N VAL A 152 10.27 27.84 1.57
CA VAL A 152 9.66 27.19 0.39
C VAL A 152 8.52 26.26 0.83
N PHE A 153 8.78 25.38 1.80
CA PHE A 153 7.77 24.46 2.34
C PHE A 153 6.54 25.20 2.88
N ALA A 154 6.74 26.25 3.69
CA ALA A 154 5.65 27.05 4.23
C ALA A 154 4.82 27.73 3.12
N GLY A 155 5.48 28.24 2.07
CA GLY A 155 4.81 28.80 0.90
C GLY A 155 3.93 27.78 0.18
N PHE A 156 4.46 26.57 -0.07
CA PHE A 156 3.69 25.48 -0.69
C PHE A 156 2.49 25.07 0.17
N VAL A 157 2.68 24.90 1.48
CA VAL A 157 1.59 24.53 2.40
C VAL A 157 0.53 25.64 2.42
N PHE A 158 0.93 26.90 2.49
CA PHE A 158 0.00 28.02 2.48
C PHE A 158 -0.83 28.07 1.20
N ILE A 159 -0.19 27.95 0.02
CA ILE A 159 -0.90 27.89 -1.27
C ILE A 159 -1.90 26.73 -1.29
N LEU A 160 -1.48 25.54 -0.85
CA LEU A 160 -2.36 24.37 -0.83
C LEU A 160 -3.55 24.53 0.13
N LEU A 161 -3.33 25.11 1.31
CA LEU A 161 -4.41 25.37 2.29
C LEU A 161 -5.39 26.42 1.76
N VAL A 162 -4.91 27.54 1.23
CA VAL A 162 -5.76 28.60 0.65
C VAL A 162 -6.61 28.04 -0.50
N THR A 163 -6.00 27.21 -1.36
CA THR A 163 -6.71 26.64 -2.52
C THR A 163 -7.61 25.44 -2.15
N SER A 164 -7.57 24.95 -0.91
CA SER A 164 -8.48 23.91 -0.43
C SER A 164 -9.88 24.42 -0.10
N ILE A 165 -10.06 25.74 0.00
CA ILE A 165 -11.34 26.40 0.29
C ILE A 165 -12.11 26.56 -1.03
N PRO A 166 -13.23 25.84 -1.26
CA PRO A 166 -13.91 25.83 -2.56
C PRO A 166 -14.42 27.20 -3.02
N ALA A 167 -14.91 28.02 -2.07
CA ALA A 167 -15.42 29.35 -2.34
C ALA A 167 -14.34 30.31 -2.86
N LEU A 168 -13.10 30.17 -2.36
CA LEU A 168 -11.98 31.02 -2.74
C LEU A 168 -11.30 30.51 -4.02
N ALA A 169 -11.27 29.20 -4.22
CA ALA A 169 -10.76 28.57 -5.43
C ALA A 169 -11.56 28.94 -6.69
N ALA A 170 -12.88 29.11 -6.57
CA ALA A 170 -13.76 29.48 -7.69
C ALA A 170 -13.53 30.93 -8.20
N GLN A 171 -13.01 31.82 -7.35
CA GLN A 171 -12.82 33.25 -7.67
C GLN A 171 -11.40 33.56 -8.17
N LEU A 172 -10.45 32.65 -7.98
CA LEU A 172 -9.04 32.85 -8.27
C LEU A 172 -8.55 31.84 -9.34
N GLY A 173 -8.96 32.05 -10.59
CA GLY A 173 -8.62 31.19 -11.74
C GLY A 173 -7.12 30.81 -11.84
N PRO A 174 -6.17 31.76 -11.79
CA PRO A 174 -4.74 31.45 -11.89
C PRO A 174 -4.19 30.58 -10.75
N ILE A 175 -4.83 30.62 -9.57
CA ILE A 175 -4.40 29.84 -8.39
C ILE A 175 -4.89 28.39 -8.50
N ALA A 176 -6.03 28.15 -9.14
CA ALA A 176 -6.52 26.82 -9.44
C ALA A 176 -5.56 26.04 -10.38
N ASP A 177 -4.98 26.72 -11.37
CA ASP A 177 -3.99 26.14 -12.29
C ASP A 177 -2.72 25.72 -11.56
N ILE A 178 -2.20 26.57 -10.66
CA ILE A 178 -1.04 26.26 -9.82
C ILE A 178 -1.32 25.04 -8.95
N ARG A 179 -2.49 24.96 -8.29
CA ARG A 179 -2.88 23.77 -7.52
C ARG A 179 -2.92 22.53 -8.39
N SER A 180 -3.50 22.61 -9.60
CA SER A 180 -3.59 21.47 -10.51
C SER A 180 -2.21 20.96 -10.92
N TRP A 181 -1.26 21.86 -11.17
CA TRP A 181 0.13 21.52 -11.45
C TRP A 181 0.83 20.88 -10.24
N ILE A 182 0.66 21.45 -9.03
CA ILE A 182 1.21 20.88 -7.79
C ILE A 182 0.66 19.45 -7.55
N MET A 183 -0.65 19.27 -7.73
CA MET A 183 -1.29 17.97 -7.50
C MET A 183 -0.92 16.94 -8.57
N SER A 184 -0.65 17.34 -9.81
CA SER A 184 -0.35 16.42 -10.91
C SER A 184 1.14 16.07 -11.04
N VAL A 185 2.06 16.97 -10.65
CA VAL A 185 3.50 16.78 -10.86
C VAL A 185 4.23 16.46 -9.55
N PRO A 186 4.52 17.41 -8.64
CA PRO A 186 5.32 17.14 -7.44
C PRO A 186 4.60 16.26 -6.41
N ALA A 187 3.28 16.41 -6.23
CA ALA A 187 2.54 15.57 -5.28
C ALA A 187 2.51 14.10 -5.71
N VAL A 188 2.23 13.83 -6.98
CA VAL A 188 2.28 12.47 -7.56
C VAL A 188 3.72 11.93 -7.54
N GLY A 189 4.72 12.76 -7.83
CA GLY A 189 6.13 12.38 -7.72
C GLY A 189 6.53 11.98 -6.30
N GLY A 190 6.14 12.78 -5.30
CA GLY A 190 6.37 12.48 -3.88
C GLY A 190 5.65 11.21 -3.41
N ALA A 191 4.38 11.03 -3.79
CA ALA A 191 3.61 9.83 -3.46
C ALA A 191 4.26 8.58 -4.06
N ARG A 192 4.70 8.63 -5.32
CA ARG A 192 5.44 7.53 -5.96
C ARG A 192 6.79 7.26 -5.28
N GLY A 193 7.53 8.32 -4.91
CA GLY A 193 8.78 8.18 -4.17
C GLY A 193 8.60 7.51 -2.80
N LEU A 194 7.53 7.85 -2.08
CA LEU A 194 7.16 7.19 -0.82
C LEU A 194 6.83 5.72 -1.05
N LEU A 195 6.02 5.40 -2.06
CA LEU A 195 5.68 4.00 -2.40
C LEU A 195 6.93 3.18 -2.74
N LEU A 196 7.86 3.74 -3.51
CA LEU A 196 9.14 3.10 -3.81
C LEU A 196 9.99 2.89 -2.55
N GLY A 197 10.04 3.88 -1.67
CA GLY A 197 10.74 3.78 -0.39
C GLY A 197 10.17 2.69 0.52
N VAL A 198 8.84 2.61 0.64
CA VAL A 198 8.16 1.55 1.39
C VAL A 198 8.44 0.19 0.76
N ALA A 199 8.32 0.05 -0.57
CA ALA A 199 8.61 -1.18 -1.26
C ALA A 199 10.06 -1.65 -1.00
N LEU A 200 11.05 -0.77 -1.15
CA LEU A 200 12.44 -1.08 -0.87
C LEU A 200 12.67 -1.47 0.60
N GLY A 201 12.02 -0.77 1.54
CA GLY A 201 12.05 -1.10 2.96
C GLY A 201 11.54 -2.52 3.23
N THR A 202 10.38 -2.88 2.67
CA THR A 202 9.80 -4.22 2.83
C THR A 202 10.68 -5.32 2.22
N ILE A 203 11.28 -5.07 1.06
CA ILE A 203 12.21 -6.00 0.42
C ILE A 203 13.46 -6.19 1.28
N ALA A 204 14.03 -5.10 1.79
CA ALA A 204 15.21 -5.16 2.66
C ALA A 204 14.93 -5.98 3.93
N THR A 205 13.77 -5.78 4.56
CA THR A 205 13.32 -6.59 5.70
C THR A 205 13.15 -8.06 5.31
N GLY A 206 12.50 -8.34 4.19
CA GLY A 206 12.32 -9.71 3.69
C GLY A 206 13.65 -10.44 3.46
N ILE A 207 14.62 -9.79 2.82
CA ILE A 207 15.97 -10.33 2.61
C ILE A 207 16.67 -10.60 3.94
N ARG A 208 16.57 -9.67 4.90
CA ARG A 208 17.23 -9.81 6.20
C ARG A 208 16.72 -11.02 6.99
N ILE A 209 15.41 -11.31 6.89
CA ILE A 209 14.79 -12.51 7.44
C ILE A 209 15.27 -13.77 6.69
N LEU A 210 15.27 -13.75 5.35
CA LEU A 210 15.68 -14.91 4.53
C LEU A 210 17.16 -15.30 4.72
N VAL A 211 18.04 -14.32 4.92
CA VAL A 211 19.47 -14.55 5.19
C VAL A 211 19.70 -14.96 6.66
N GLY A 212 18.66 -14.93 7.50
CA GLY A 212 18.74 -15.32 8.91
C GLY A 212 19.51 -14.31 9.77
N VAL A 213 19.69 -13.08 9.26
CA VAL A 213 20.26 -11.95 10.02
C VAL A 213 19.26 -11.49 11.06
N ASP A 214 17.99 -11.39 10.69
CA ASP A 214 16.89 -11.26 11.63
C ASP A 214 16.32 -12.65 11.92
N ARG A 215 16.41 -13.10 13.17
CA ARG A 215 15.81 -14.35 13.65
C ARG A 215 14.50 -14.04 14.39
N PRO A 216 13.35 -13.99 13.72
CA PRO A 216 12.08 -13.64 14.38
C PRO A 216 11.60 -14.66 15.43
N TYR A 217 12.18 -15.87 15.46
CA TYR A 217 11.79 -16.95 16.38
C TYR A 217 12.97 -17.59 17.14
N GLY A 218 14.14 -16.95 17.16
CA GLY A 218 15.25 -17.38 18.00
C GLY A 218 15.20 -16.64 19.33
N GLY A 219 14.87 -17.36 20.40
CA GLY A 219 15.46 -17.03 21.70
C GLY A 219 16.97 -17.27 21.66
#